data_AF-A0A2E4MVJ3-F1
#
_entry.id   AF-A0A2E4MVJ3-F1
#
_cell.length_a   1.000
_cell.length_b   1.000
_cell.length_c   1.000
_cell.angle_alpha   90.00
_cell.angle_beta   90.00
_cell.angle_gamma   90.00
#
_symmetry.space_group_name_H-M   'P 1'
#
loop_
_entity.id
_entity.type
_entity.pdbx_description
1 polymer ?
#
loop_
_entity_poly.entity_id
_entity_poly.type
_entity_poly.pdbx_seq_one_letter_code
_entity_poly.pdbx_strand_id
1 'polypeptide(L)'
;MSAFSDHFPFFEAGVPTCGMGDVEATFSGRGYGHTAHDTLDKIRLSDLREASSVLARLLLRVSCAEKWPTKRWTSKQAERMMKKDASLEIVEVEAQLEKLYHRRNRRSKARRRYGTNS
;
A
#
# COMPACT_ATOMS: atom_id res chain seq x y z
N MET A 1 -1.15 -0.66 -6.16
CA MET A 1 -1.67 -0.58 -4.77
C MET A 1 -0.49 -0.22 -3.88
N SER A 2 -0.54 0.77 -2.98
CA SER A 2 0.64 1.08 -2.13
C SER A 2 0.69 0.21 -0.87
N ALA A 3 1.90 -0.22 -0.47
CA ALA A 3 2.14 -0.91 0.80
C ALA A 3 1.90 -0.02 2.04
N PHE A 4 1.99 1.30 1.87
CA PHE A 4 1.77 2.28 2.94
C PHE A 4 0.30 2.69 3.09
N SER A 5 -0.58 2.05 2.34
CA SER A 5 -2.00 2.37 2.32
C SER A 5 -2.76 1.59 3.40
N ASP A 6 -3.78 2.20 3.99
CA ASP A 6 -4.63 1.59 5.03
C ASP A 6 -5.38 0.33 4.57
N HIS A 7 -5.68 0.26 3.28
CA HIS A 7 -6.24 -0.90 2.58
C HIS A 7 -5.25 -2.06 2.33
N PHE A 8 -3.95 -1.89 2.56
CA PHE A 8 -2.95 -2.94 2.29
C PHE A 8 -3.11 -4.22 3.14
N PRO A 9 -3.34 -4.16 4.47
CA PRO A 9 -3.54 -5.38 5.27
C PRO A 9 -4.74 -6.22 4.82
N PHE A 10 -5.78 -5.57 4.29
CA PHE A 10 -6.94 -6.26 3.72
C PHE A 10 -6.61 -6.94 2.41
N PHE A 11 -5.84 -6.27 1.55
CA PHE A 11 -5.34 -6.84 0.31
C PHE A 11 -4.47 -8.09 0.56
N GLU A 12 -3.56 -8.01 1.54
CA GLU A 12 -2.72 -9.14 1.96
C GLU A 12 -3.57 -10.31 2.50
N ALA A 13 -4.63 -10.02 3.24
CA ALA A 13 -5.61 -11.01 3.71
C ALA A 13 -6.53 -11.57 2.60
N GLY A 14 -6.31 -11.19 1.33
CA GLY A 14 -7.10 -11.64 0.19
C GLY A 14 -8.49 -11.01 0.10
N VAL A 15 -8.75 -9.95 0.86
CA VAL A 15 -9.97 -9.15 0.72
C VAL A 15 -9.83 -8.30 -0.55
N PRO A 16 -10.83 -8.30 -1.44
CA PRO A 16 -10.84 -7.44 -2.62
C PRO A 16 -10.77 -5.97 -2.21
N THR A 17 -9.74 -5.27 -2.64
CA THR A 17 -9.57 -3.83 -2.42
C THR A 17 -9.46 -3.10 -3.76
N CYS A 18 -9.77 -1.82 -3.76
CA CYS A 18 -9.53 -0.94 -4.90
C CYS A 18 -9.04 0.43 -4.41
N GLY A 19 -8.38 1.15 -5.29
CA GLY A 19 -8.14 2.58 -5.16
C GLY A 19 -8.78 3.28 -6.35
N MET A 20 -9.13 4.55 -6.18
CA MET A 20 -9.56 5.40 -7.28
C MET A 20 -8.63 6.58 -7.42
N GLY A 21 -8.28 6.88 -8.66
CA GLY A 21 -7.46 8.02 -9.03
C GLY A 21 -7.55 8.21 -10.53
N ASP A 22 -6.89 9.26 -11.01
CA ASP A 22 -6.71 9.49 -12.43
C ASP A 22 -5.77 8.42 -13.03
N VAL A 23 -6.21 7.78 -14.11
CA VAL A 23 -5.47 6.71 -14.80
C VAL A 23 -4.40 7.26 -15.75
N GLU A 24 -4.52 8.51 -16.18
CA GLU A 24 -3.56 9.20 -17.04
C GLU A 24 -2.54 10.01 -16.22
N ALA A 25 -2.82 10.21 -14.93
CA ALA A 25 -1.92 10.93 -14.05
C ALA A 25 -0.56 10.25 -13.98
N THR A 26 0.46 10.98 -14.43
CA THR A 26 1.85 10.58 -14.23
C THR A 26 2.27 10.96 -12.81
N PHE A 27 2.87 10.01 -12.10
CA PHE A 27 3.34 10.24 -10.74
C PHE A 27 4.50 11.23 -10.75
N SER A 28 4.23 12.50 -10.44
CA SER A 28 5.24 13.57 -10.33
C SER A 28 5.83 13.69 -8.90
N GLY A 29 5.59 12.71 -8.03
CA GLY A 29 5.94 12.74 -6.61
C GLY A 29 4.76 13.12 -5.70
N ARG A 30 5.02 13.25 -4.39
CA ARG A 30 4.00 13.64 -3.39
C ARG A 30 3.59 15.13 -3.45
N GLY A 31 4.20 15.92 -4.34
CA GLY A 31 4.03 17.37 -4.38
C GLY A 31 4.33 18.01 -3.02
N TYR A 32 3.46 18.92 -2.59
CA TYR A 32 3.53 19.62 -1.31
C TYR A 32 2.82 18.91 -0.15
N GLY A 33 2.54 17.60 -0.27
CA GLY A 33 1.86 16.84 0.78
C GLY A 33 2.58 16.93 2.14
N HIS A 34 1.82 17.15 3.22
CA HIS A 34 2.35 17.34 4.58
C HIS A 34 3.31 18.54 4.73
N THR A 35 3.15 19.58 3.91
CA THR A 35 3.88 20.84 4.04
C THR A 35 2.92 22.02 4.22
N ALA A 36 3.45 23.20 4.55
CA ALA A 36 2.65 24.43 4.62
C ALA A 36 2.05 24.86 3.26
N HIS A 37 2.56 24.32 2.14
CA HIS A 37 2.06 24.57 0.80
C HIS A 37 0.98 23.56 0.37
N ASP A 38 0.45 22.78 1.30
CA ASP A 38 -0.69 21.88 1.10
C ASP A 38 -2.02 22.66 1.17
N THR A 39 -2.22 23.55 0.19
CA THR A 39 -3.35 24.49 0.11
C THR A 39 -4.37 24.10 -0.97
N LEU A 40 -5.56 24.73 -0.96
CA LEU A 40 -6.70 24.34 -1.84
C LEU A 40 -6.52 24.70 -3.32
N ASP A 41 -5.59 25.58 -3.65
CA ASP A 41 -5.29 26.04 -5.01
C ASP A 41 -4.85 24.91 -5.95
N LYS A 42 -4.32 23.82 -5.40
CA LYS A 42 -3.98 22.61 -6.18
C LYS A 42 -5.19 21.72 -6.53
N ILE A 43 -6.37 22.01 -5.99
CA ILE A 43 -7.57 21.19 -6.21
C ILE A 43 -8.42 21.80 -7.34
N ARG A 44 -8.68 20.98 -8.35
CA ARG A 44 -9.67 21.30 -9.38
C ARG A 44 -11.04 20.79 -8.94
N LEU A 45 -11.99 21.71 -8.77
CA LEU A 45 -13.36 21.37 -8.35
C LEU A 45 -14.10 20.47 -9.35
N SER A 46 -13.79 20.57 -10.64
CA SER A 46 -14.30 19.65 -11.67
C SER A 46 -13.93 18.20 -11.35
N ASP A 47 -12.66 17.97 -11.10
CA ASP A 47 -12.08 16.64 -10.95
C ASP A 47 -12.61 16.00 -9.65
N LEU A 48 -12.73 16.79 -8.58
CA LEU A 48 -13.35 16.35 -7.33
C LEU A 48 -14.81 15.93 -7.52
N ARG A 49 -15.60 16.73 -8.27
CA ARG A 49 -17.02 16.43 -8.53
C ARG A 49 -17.18 15.19 -9.38
N GLU A 50 -16.37 15.06 -10.43
CA GLU A 50 -16.37 13.90 -11.32
C GLU A 50 -16.00 12.63 -10.54
N ALA A 51 -14.86 12.63 -9.84
CA ALA A 51 -14.43 11.50 -9.02
C ALA A 51 -15.49 11.11 -7.97
N SER A 52 -16.08 12.09 -7.28
CA SER A 52 -17.15 11.84 -6.29
C SER A 52 -18.38 11.22 -6.94
N SER A 53 -18.80 11.72 -8.10
CA SER A 53 -19.97 11.19 -8.81
C SER A 53 -19.77 9.75 -9.30
N VAL A 54 -18.56 9.44 -9.80
CA VAL A 54 -18.20 8.10 -10.26
C VAL A 54 -18.13 7.15 -9.07
N LEU A 55 -17.50 7.56 -7.96
CA LEU A 55 -17.41 6.76 -6.74
C LEU A 55 -18.79 6.45 -6.17
N ALA A 56 -19.66 7.46 -6.03
CA ALA A 56 -21.00 7.27 -5.51
C ALA A 56 -21.80 6.27 -6.37
N ARG A 57 -21.72 6.36 -7.70
CA ARG A 57 -22.40 5.44 -8.61
C ARG A 57 -21.82 4.03 -8.55
N LEU A 58 -20.51 3.88 -8.39
CA LEU A 58 -19.86 2.59 -8.22
C LEU A 58 -20.31 1.93 -6.92
N LEU A 59 -20.26 2.65 -5.80
CA LEU A 59 -20.69 2.16 -4.49
C LEU A 59 -22.18 1.77 -4.49
N LEU A 60 -23.03 2.57 -5.12
CA LEU A 60 -24.46 2.24 -5.27
C LEU A 60 -24.65 0.94 -6.06
N ARG A 61 -23.95 0.77 -7.19
CA ARG A 61 -24.05 -0.46 -7.98
C ARG A 61 -23.54 -1.70 -7.24
N VAL A 62 -22.43 -1.56 -6.52
CA VAL A 62 -21.85 -2.68 -5.74
C VAL A 62 -22.76 -3.04 -4.57
N SER A 63 -23.34 -2.06 -3.88
CA SER A 63 -24.25 -2.30 -2.75
C SER A 63 -25.60 -2.90 -3.18
N CYS A 64 -26.09 -2.57 -4.37
CA CYS A 64 -27.32 -3.13 -4.94
C CYS A 64 -27.10 -4.40 -5.78
N ALA A 65 -25.88 -4.94 -5.85
CA ALA A 65 -25.61 -6.13 -6.66
C ALA A 65 -26.28 -7.37 -6.05
N GLU A 66 -27.22 -7.98 -6.79
CA GLU A 66 -27.88 -9.23 -6.37
C GLU A 66 -26.89 -10.37 -6.10
N LYS A 67 -25.82 -10.42 -6.91
CA LYS A 67 -24.72 -11.35 -6.74
C LYS A 67 -23.45 -10.56 -6.52
N TRP A 68 -22.75 -10.88 -5.43
CA TRP A 68 -21.49 -10.25 -5.13
C TRP A 68 -20.49 -10.48 -6.29
N PRO A 69 -19.95 -9.42 -6.91
CA PRO A 69 -19.24 -9.52 -8.18
C PRO A 69 -17.81 -10.07 -8.05
N THR A 70 -17.36 -10.38 -6.84
CA THR A 70 -15.98 -10.75 -6.55
C THR A 70 -15.92 -11.87 -5.51
N LYS A 71 -14.74 -12.46 -5.29
CA LYS A 71 -14.51 -13.47 -4.25
C LYS A 71 -13.24 -13.12 -3.49
N ARG A 72 -13.18 -13.50 -2.21
CA ARG A 72 -11.91 -13.50 -1.48
C ARG A 72 -10.89 -14.35 -2.20
N TRP A 73 -9.67 -13.85 -2.27
CA TRP A 73 -8.55 -14.58 -2.81
C TRP A 73 -7.95 -15.50 -1.76
N THR A 74 -7.39 -16.61 -2.24
CA THR A 74 -6.51 -17.45 -1.42
C THR A 74 -5.20 -16.72 -1.15
N SER A 75 -4.49 -17.09 -0.08
CA SER A 75 -3.18 -16.50 0.24
C SER A 75 -2.18 -16.63 -0.91
N LYS A 76 -2.20 -17.75 -1.66
CA LYS A 76 -1.37 -17.94 -2.86
C LYS A 76 -1.71 -16.96 -3.99
N GLN A 77 -2.98 -16.63 -4.17
CA GLN A 77 -3.41 -15.65 -5.16
C GLN A 77 -3.00 -14.23 -4.75
N ALA A 78 -3.18 -13.87 -3.47
CA ALA A 78 -2.73 -12.59 -2.94
C ALA A 78 -1.20 -12.41 -3.12
N GLU A 79 -0.41 -13.42 -2.74
CA GLU A 79 1.05 -13.41 -2.93
C GLU A 79 1.44 -13.25 -4.40
N ARG A 80 0.74 -13.94 -5.31
CA ARG A 80 0.98 -13.81 -6.76
C ARG A 80 0.69 -12.39 -7.26
N MET A 81 -0.35 -11.74 -6.74
CA MET A 81 -0.67 -10.36 -7.10
C MET A 81 0.37 -9.39 -6.55
N MET A 82 0.82 -9.59 -5.30
CA MET A 82 1.88 -8.78 -4.68
C MET A 82 3.17 -8.83 -5.50
N LYS A 83 3.59 -10.01 -5.94
CA LYS A 83 4.79 -10.21 -6.78
C LYS A 83 4.71 -9.57 -8.16
N LYS A 84 3.51 -9.29 -8.67
CA LYS A 84 3.33 -8.64 -9.98
C LYS A 84 3.32 -7.11 -9.90
N ASP A 85 3.00 -6.55 -8.74
CA ASP A 85 2.89 -5.11 -8.56
C ASP A 85 4.24 -4.53 -8.11
N ALA A 86 4.93 -3.84 -9.02
CA ALA A 86 6.21 -3.20 -8.74
C ALA A 86 6.13 -2.20 -7.56
N SER A 87 4.94 -1.63 -7.30
CA SER A 87 4.75 -0.71 -6.17
C SER A 87 4.76 -1.40 -4.79
N LEU A 88 4.81 -2.74 -4.75
CA LEU A 88 4.87 -3.56 -3.55
C LEU A 88 6.24 -4.21 -3.30
N GLU A 89 7.25 -3.95 -4.14
CA GLU A 89 8.63 -4.43 -3.94
C GLU A 89 9.20 -4.02 -2.56
N ILE A 90 8.77 -2.86 -2.06
CA ILE A 90 9.17 -2.34 -0.75
C ILE A 90 8.88 -3.31 0.40
N VAL A 91 7.82 -4.12 0.31
CA VAL A 91 7.44 -5.12 1.32
C VAL A 91 8.52 -6.19 1.45
N GLU A 92 9.09 -6.63 0.33
CA GLU A 92 10.16 -7.61 0.32
C GLU A 92 11.46 -7.00 0.87
N VAL A 93 11.78 -5.78 0.47
CA VAL A 93 12.97 -5.04 0.94
C VAL A 93 12.91 -4.85 2.46
N GLU A 94 11.77 -4.44 3.01
CA GLU A 94 11.57 -4.29 4.45
C GLU A 94 11.76 -5.61 5.20
N ALA A 95 11.20 -6.72 4.69
CA ALA A 95 11.39 -8.04 5.28
C ALA A 95 12.86 -8.51 5.26
N GLN A 96 13.60 -8.21 4.18
CA GLN A 96 15.03 -8.51 4.10
C GLN A 96 15.85 -7.63 5.06
N LEU A 97 15.51 -6.35 5.17
CA LEU A 97 16.14 -5.40 6.06
C LEU A 97 15.95 -5.80 7.54
N GLU A 98 14.75 -6.22 7.92
CA GLU A 98 14.44 -6.72 9.25
C GLU A 98 15.29 -7.96 9.60
N LYS A 99 15.42 -8.92 8.68
CA LYS A 99 16.29 -10.10 8.84
C LYS A 99 17.75 -9.69 9.05
N LEU A 100 18.23 -8.70 8.30
CA LEU A 100 19.60 -8.20 8.41
C LEU A 100 19.85 -7.52 9.76
N TYR A 101 18.91 -6.69 10.23
CA TYR A 101 19.00 -6.06 11.55
C TYR A 101 18.97 -7.09 12.68
N HIS A 102 18.10 -8.11 12.60
CA HIS A 102 18.07 -9.21 13.55
C HIS A 102 19.39 -9.99 13.59
N ARG A 103 19.97 -10.28 12.41
CA ARG A 103 21.28 -10.94 12.29
C ARG A 103 22.41 -10.09 12.90
N ARG A 104 22.41 -8.78 12.65
CA ARG A 104 23.40 -7.84 13.20
C ARG A 104 23.30 -7.76 14.73
N ASN A 105 22.09 -7.66 15.26
CA ASN A 105 21.83 -7.62 16.71
C ASN A 105 22.23 -8.92 17.43
N ARG A 106 22.06 -10.08 16.78
CA ARG A 106 22.56 -11.37 17.32
C ARG A 106 24.09 -11.42 17.33
N ARG A 107 24.75 -10.96 16.26
CA ARG A 107 26.22 -10.90 16.19
C ARG A 107 26.84 -9.91 17.19
N SER A 108 26.23 -8.75 17.41
CA SER A 108 26.69 -7.78 18.41
C SER A 108 26.52 -8.27 19.85
N LYS A 109 25.39 -8.94 20.16
CA LYS A 109 25.19 -9.62 21.46
C LYS A 109 26.20 -10.75 21.69
N ALA A 110 26.51 -11.55 20.67
CA ALA A 110 27.53 -12.60 20.76
C ALA A 110 28.94 -12.01 21.00
N ARG A 111 29.33 -10.95 20.26
CA ARG A 111 30.63 -10.27 20.48
C ARG A 111 30.76 -9.65 21.87
N ARG A 112 29.68 -9.07 22.44
CA ARG A 112 29.70 -8.57 23.84
C ARG A 112 29.76 -9.68 24.89
N ARG A 113 29.24 -10.88 24.59
CA ARG A 113 29.29 -12.04 25.52
C ARG A 113 30.62 -12.77 25.52
N TYR A 114 31.37 -12.74 24.42
CA TYR A 114 32.65 -13.46 24.26
C TYR A 114 33.87 -12.54 24.10
N GLY A 115 33.69 -11.22 24.20
CA GLY A 115 34.72 -10.20 23.96
C GLY A 115 35.01 -9.33 25.17
N THR A 116 35.49 -9.95 26.26
CA THR A 116 36.33 -9.33 27.29
C THR A 116 37.10 -10.46 27.97
N ASN A 117 38.30 -10.74 27.48
CA ASN A 117 39.39 -11.37 28.23
C ASN A 117 40.68 -11.08 27.47
N SER A 118 41.22 -9.89 27.69
CA SER A 118 42.62 -9.50 27.43
C SER A 118 42.95 -8.37 28.39
#